data_AF-A0A936M2T2-F1
#
_entry.id   AF-A0A936M2T2-F1
#
_cell.length_a   1.000
_cell.length_b   1.000
_cell.length_c   1.000
_cell.angle_alpha   90.00
_cell.angle_beta   90.00
_cell.angle_gamma   90.00
#
_symmetry.space_group_name_H-M   'P 1'
#
loop_
_entity.id
_entity.type
_entity.pdbx_description
1 polymer ?
#
loop_
_entity_poly.entity_id
_entity_poly.type
_entity_poly.pdbx_seq_one_letter_code
_entity_poly.pdbx_strand_id
1 'polypeptide(L)'
;MALNESQTSELQEAIAKYAFPAVYFDFRRQAEVRIKDMGPVETAIRKMLTSDANGQVLDGLANVLYWGYAQVGYRDRRVRRFRAEATEDQLNGFRTMLGCPDSVGLAAIAAIKLPEFSGVSFVSKILAFLDPVKYCVLDRQLVKLATRPGNRALHRVSAAGTQIRITAKNRQAYDEWREECASISTQYFNGRYRAVDIERGFFQLVQAGRVTLAQELYVAA
;
A
#
# COMPACT_ATOMS: atom_id res chain seq x y z
N MET A 1 16.19 -20.38 -5.51
CA MET A 1 16.58 -20.56 -6.94
C MET A 1 16.26 -19.24 -7.61
N ALA A 2 17.19 -18.57 -8.27
CA ALA A 2 16.92 -17.26 -8.87
C ALA A 2 15.84 -17.33 -9.97
N LEU A 3 15.14 -16.22 -10.22
CA LEU A 3 14.21 -16.13 -11.36
C LEU A 3 14.95 -16.34 -12.68
N ASN A 4 14.36 -17.13 -13.58
CA ASN A 4 14.79 -17.21 -14.97
C ASN A 4 14.18 -16.06 -15.81
N GLU A 5 14.60 -15.92 -17.07
CA GLU A 5 14.14 -14.83 -17.95
C GLU A 5 12.62 -14.84 -18.17
N SER A 6 12.02 -16.01 -18.33
CA SER A 6 10.56 -16.16 -18.49
C SER A 6 9.82 -15.67 -17.23
N GLN A 7 10.28 -16.07 -16.05
CA GLN A 7 9.74 -15.66 -14.77
C GLN A 7 9.87 -14.14 -14.54
N THR A 8 11.02 -13.56 -14.88
CA THR A 8 11.25 -12.11 -14.84
C THR A 8 10.30 -11.37 -15.78
N SER A 9 10.11 -11.88 -17.00
CA SER A 9 9.18 -11.30 -17.97
C SER A 9 7.72 -11.38 -17.51
N GLU A 10 7.32 -12.48 -16.87
CA GLU A 10 5.97 -12.66 -16.31
C GLU A 10 5.68 -11.65 -15.20
N LEU A 11 6.64 -11.43 -14.29
CA LEU A 11 6.50 -10.41 -13.26
C LEU A 11 6.46 -9.01 -13.88
N GLN A 12 7.31 -8.71 -14.87
CA GLN A 12 7.31 -7.43 -15.58
C GLN A 12 5.97 -7.13 -16.23
N GLU A 13 5.38 -8.13 -16.90
CA GLU A 13 4.08 -8.01 -17.54
C GLU A 13 2.97 -7.79 -16.51
N ALA A 14 3.02 -8.49 -15.37
CA ALA A 14 2.07 -8.28 -14.29
C ALA A 14 2.14 -6.86 -13.70
N ILE A 15 3.34 -6.28 -13.56
CA ILE A 15 3.52 -4.89 -13.14
C ILE A 15 2.86 -3.94 -14.16
N ALA A 16 3.11 -4.16 -15.44
CA ALA A 16 2.54 -3.33 -16.51
C ALA A 16 1.01 -3.46 -16.63
N LYS A 17 0.46 -4.63 -16.29
CA LYS A 17 -0.98 -4.93 -16.32
C LYS A 17 -1.72 -4.53 -15.04
N TYR A 18 -1.04 -3.97 -14.04
CA TYR A 18 -1.70 -3.53 -12.81
C TYR A 18 -2.79 -2.49 -13.14
N ALA A 19 -4.05 -2.90 -12.99
CA ALA A 19 -5.21 -2.16 -13.49
C ALA A 19 -6.08 -1.58 -12.36
N PHE A 20 -5.50 -1.34 -11.17
CA PHE A 20 -6.24 -0.69 -10.10
C PHE A 20 -6.57 0.76 -10.50
N PRO A 21 -7.78 1.28 -10.20
CA PRO A 21 -8.21 2.58 -10.72
C PRO A 21 -7.25 3.73 -10.40
N ALA A 22 -6.76 4.40 -11.45
CA ALA A 22 -5.99 5.63 -11.36
C ALA A 22 -6.91 6.84 -11.11
N VAL A 23 -7.50 6.86 -9.91
CA VAL A 23 -8.47 7.89 -9.51
C VAL A 23 -8.17 8.46 -8.13
N TYR A 24 -8.54 9.73 -7.94
CA TYR A 24 -8.72 10.34 -6.63
C TYR A 24 -9.96 11.23 -6.67
N PHE A 25 -10.42 11.72 -5.53
CA PHE A 25 -11.59 12.58 -5.38
C PHE A 25 -11.17 14.00 -5.01
N ASP A 26 -11.65 14.97 -5.77
CA ASP A 26 -11.57 16.39 -5.43
C ASP A 26 -12.75 16.74 -4.51
N PHE A 27 -12.49 16.79 -3.21
CA PHE A 27 -13.51 17.09 -2.19
C PHE A 27 -14.03 18.53 -2.24
N ARG A 28 -13.34 19.46 -2.92
CA ARG A 28 -13.83 20.82 -3.09
C ARG A 28 -14.82 20.89 -4.25
N ARG A 29 -14.49 20.22 -5.36
CA ARG A 29 -15.34 20.14 -6.56
C ARG A 29 -16.40 19.03 -6.48
N GLN A 30 -16.35 18.17 -5.46
CA GLN A 30 -17.22 17.01 -5.30
C GLN A 30 -17.21 16.10 -6.53
N ALA A 31 -16.03 15.88 -7.11
CA ALA A 31 -15.88 15.14 -8.36
C ALA A 31 -14.71 14.14 -8.30
N GLU A 32 -14.92 12.97 -8.90
CA GLU A 32 -13.84 12.01 -9.13
C GLU A 32 -12.95 12.52 -10.26
N VAL A 33 -11.65 12.55 -10.02
CA VAL A 33 -10.63 12.87 -11.00
C VAL A 33 -10.02 11.57 -11.49
N ARG A 34 -10.23 11.26 -12.77
CA ARG A 34 -9.65 10.10 -13.45
C ARG A 34 -8.40 10.52 -14.19
N ILE A 35 -7.30 9.83 -13.94
CA ILE A 35 -6.03 10.03 -14.64
C ILE A 35 -5.66 8.73 -15.37
N LYS A 36 -4.81 8.86 -16.38
CA LYS A 36 -4.32 7.74 -17.19
C LYS A 36 -3.48 6.75 -16.38
N ASP A 37 -2.63 7.25 -15.49
CA ASP A 37 -1.58 6.48 -14.82
C ASP A 37 -1.57 6.71 -13.31
N MET A 38 -1.00 5.77 -12.55
CA MET A 38 -0.92 5.85 -11.08
C MET A 38 0.07 6.91 -10.56
N GLY A 39 1.13 7.24 -11.31
CA GLY A 39 2.14 8.22 -10.86
C GLY A 39 1.56 9.61 -10.53
N PRO A 40 0.73 10.20 -11.40
CA PRO A 40 0.01 11.44 -11.09
C PRO A 40 -0.93 11.33 -9.88
N VAL A 41 -1.64 10.20 -9.70
CA VAL A 41 -2.52 9.96 -8.55
C VAL A 41 -1.71 9.94 -7.26
N GLU A 42 -0.60 9.21 -7.26
CA GLU A 42 0.32 9.17 -6.12
C GLU A 42 0.86 10.55 -5.78
N THR A 43 1.27 11.33 -6.79
CA THR A 43 1.77 12.69 -6.62
C THR A 43 0.72 13.62 -6.02
N ALA A 44 -0.52 13.54 -6.51
CA ALA A 44 -1.63 14.35 -6.01
C ALA A 44 -1.96 14.01 -4.55
N ILE A 45 -2.10 12.72 -4.23
CA ILE A 45 -2.39 12.26 -2.87
C ILE A 45 -1.24 12.59 -1.92
N ARG A 46 0.01 12.37 -2.33
CA ARG A 46 1.19 12.73 -1.55
C ARG A 46 1.21 14.22 -1.21
N LYS A 47 0.97 15.09 -2.19
CA LYS A 47 0.92 16.54 -1.99
C LYS A 47 -0.13 16.95 -0.95
N MET A 48 -1.30 16.29 -0.96
CA MET A 48 -2.34 16.51 0.06
C MET A 48 -1.91 16.00 1.44
N LEU A 49 -1.33 14.80 1.51
CA LEU A 49 -0.84 14.20 2.75
C LEU A 49 0.26 15.02 3.44
N THR A 50 1.15 15.64 2.66
CA THR A 50 2.29 16.43 3.16
C THR A 50 1.99 17.93 3.24
N SER A 51 0.72 18.34 3.16
CA SER A 51 0.33 19.75 3.21
C SER A 51 0.35 20.30 4.63
N ASP A 52 0.64 21.60 4.77
CA ASP A 52 0.54 22.32 6.04
C ASP A 52 -0.88 22.69 6.46
N ALA A 53 -1.85 22.56 5.55
CA ALA A 53 -3.26 22.80 5.85
C ALA A 53 -3.96 21.50 6.28
N ASN A 54 -4.53 21.45 7.48
CA ASN A 54 -5.26 20.29 8.00
C ASN A 54 -6.38 19.82 7.06
N GLY A 55 -7.10 20.74 6.42
CA GLY A 55 -8.11 20.38 5.42
C GLY A 55 -7.56 19.61 4.22
N GLN A 56 -6.34 19.91 3.78
CA GLN A 56 -5.66 19.17 2.71
C GLN A 56 -5.14 17.82 3.19
N VAL A 57 -4.62 17.74 4.42
CA VAL A 57 -4.23 16.45 5.01
C VAL A 57 -5.44 15.52 5.14
N LEU A 58 -6.58 16.07 5.58
CA LEU A 58 -7.85 15.35 5.61
C LEU A 58 -8.25 14.85 4.22
N ASP A 59 -8.15 15.70 3.18
CA ASP A 59 -8.41 15.30 1.80
C ASP A 59 -7.45 14.20 1.31
N GLY A 60 -6.17 14.26 1.68
CA GLY A 60 -5.16 13.25 1.35
C GLY A 60 -5.48 11.90 1.97
N LEU A 61 -5.71 11.87 3.29
CA LEU A 61 -6.09 10.65 4.01
C LEU A 61 -7.43 10.08 3.49
N ALA A 62 -8.43 10.94 3.28
CA ALA A 62 -9.71 10.53 2.70
C ALA A 62 -9.54 9.92 1.30
N ASN A 63 -8.59 10.43 0.50
CA ASN A 63 -8.24 9.88 -0.80
C ASN A 63 -7.53 8.52 -0.72
N VAL A 64 -6.73 8.26 0.32
CA VAL A 64 -6.18 6.91 0.54
C VAL A 64 -7.30 5.89 0.77
N LEU A 65 -8.35 6.26 1.52
CA LEU A 65 -9.54 5.42 1.70
C LEU A 65 -10.36 5.31 0.40
N TYR A 66 -10.57 6.42 -0.29
CA TYR A 66 -11.31 6.48 -1.54
C TYR A 66 -10.69 5.52 -2.58
N TRP A 67 -9.38 5.61 -2.75
CA TRP A 67 -8.61 4.73 -3.61
C TRP A 67 -8.64 3.29 -3.09
N GLY A 68 -8.32 3.06 -1.81
CA GLY A 68 -8.28 1.72 -1.22
C GLY A 68 -9.59 0.94 -1.28
N TYR A 69 -10.73 1.62 -1.45
CA TYR A 69 -12.06 1.02 -1.63
C TYR A 69 -12.65 1.23 -3.03
N ALA A 70 -11.86 1.59 -4.04
CA ALA A 70 -12.36 1.90 -5.39
C ALA A 70 -13.19 0.77 -6.04
N GLN A 71 -12.95 -0.48 -5.64
CA GLN A 71 -13.65 -1.67 -6.14
C GLN A 71 -14.74 -2.20 -5.20
N VAL A 72 -15.11 -1.44 -4.16
CA VAL A 72 -16.01 -1.91 -3.09
C VAL A 72 -17.19 -0.95 -2.87
N GLY A 73 -18.42 -1.48 -2.81
CA GLY A 73 -19.66 -0.70 -2.79
C GLY A 73 -19.93 0.17 -1.55
N TYR A 74 -19.06 0.15 -0.54
CA TYR A 74 -19.20 0.99 0.66
C TYR A 74 -18.11 2.07 0.82
N ARG A 75 -17.34 2.35 -0.25
CA ARG A 75 -16.32 3.40 -0.33
C ARG A 75 -16.82 4.74 0.22
N ASP A 76 -17.89 5.27 -0.35
CA ASP A 76 -18.37 6.62 -0.05
C ASP A 76 -18.88 6.73 1.40
N ARG A 77 -19.40 5.64 1.97
CA ARG A 77 -19.78 5.59 3.39
C ARG A 77 -18.56 5.67 4.31
N ARG A 78 -17.48 4.94 4.00
CA ARG A 78 -16.22 4.95 4.77
C ARG A 78 -15.54 6.31 4.69
N VAL A 79 -15.44 6.87 3.48
CA VAL A 79 -14.84 8.19 3.26
C VAL A 79 -15.62 9.28 4.01
N ARG A 80 -16.96 9.29 3.92
CA ARG A 80 -17.78 10.26 4.66
C ARG A 80 -17.62 10.10 6.18
N ARG A 81 -17.58 8.87 6.69
CA ARG A 81 -17.40 8.62 8.12
C ARG A 81 -16.04 9.11 8.61
N PHE A 82 -14.97 8.76 7.90
CA PHE A 82 -13.63 9.26 8.20
C PHE A 82 -13.60 10.78 8.28
N ARG A 83 -14.16 11.47 7.27
CA ARG A 83 -14.19 12.94 7.24
C ARG A 83 -15.01 13.57 8.37
N ALA A 84 -16.04 12.88 8.85
CA ALA A 84 -16.87 13.36 9.95
C ALA A 84 -16.26 13.09 11.33
N GLU A 85 -15.44 12.04 11.47
CA GLU A 85 -14.91 11.57 12.74
C GLU A 85 -13.45 11.97 13.00
N ALA A 86 -12.68 12.27 11.94
CA ALA A 86 -11.28 12.66 12.08
C ALA A 86 -11.16 14.01 12.81
N THR A 87 -10.40 14.05 13.89
CA THR A 87 -10.23 15.25 14.71
C THR A 87 -9.02 16.08 14.29
N GLU A 88 -9.01 17.37 14.62
CA GLU A 88 -7.85 18.23 14.38
C GLU A 88 -6.59 17.71 15.06
N ASP A 89 -6.70 17.18 16.28
CA ASP A 89 -5.58 16.58 17.02
C ASP A 89 -4.95 15.41 16.26
N GLN A 90 -5.77 14.57 15.63
CA GLN A 90 -5.27 13.46 14.83
C GLN A 90 -4.57 13.94 13.56
N LEU A 91 -5.10 14.97 12.90
CA LEU A 91 -4.48 15.56 11.72
C LEU A 91 -3.16 16.26 12.07
N ASN A 92 -3.13 16.98 13.19
CA ASN A 92 -1.91 17.60 13.73
C ASN A 92 -0.89 16.53 14.12
N GLY A 93 -1.31 15.46 14.81
CA GLY A 93 -0.44 14.33 15.15
C GLY A 93 0.16 13.67 13.92
N PHE A 94 -0.61 13.51 12.84
CA PHE A 94 -0.11 13.01 11.56
C PHE A 94 0.94 13.94 10.95
N ARG A 95 0.68 15.26 10.93
CA ARG A 95 1.65 16.24 10.42
C ARG A 95 2.93 16.27 11.23
N THR A 96 2.84 16.28 12.56
CA THR A 96 3.99 16.25 13.45
C THR A 96 4.83 15.00 13.22
N MET A 97 4.19 13.83 13.05
CA MET A 97 4.89 12.58 12.70
C MET A 97 5.68 12.72 11.38
N LEU A 98 5.12 13.37 10.35
CA LEU A 98 5.84 13.59 9.09
C LEU A 98 7.07 14.51 9.23
N GLY A 99 7.08 15.39 10.24
CA GLY A 99 8.23 16.24 10.57
C GLY A 99 9.43 15.49 11.15
N CYS A 100 9.27 14.22 11.51
CA CYS A 100 10.33 13.34 12.02
C CYS A 100 10.49 12.13 11.07
N PRO A 101 11.28 12.24 9.98
CA PRO A 101 11.33 11.23 8.91
C PRO A 101 11.63 9.80 9.40
N ASP A 102 12.53 9.66 10.38
CA ASP A 102 12.91 8.36 10.94
C ASP A 102 11.81 7.69 11.78
N SER A 103 10.74 8.43 12.10
CA SER A 103 9.60 7.94 12.88
C SER A 103 8.44 7.43 12.00
N VAL A 104 8.46 7.69 10.69
CA VAL A 104 7.35 7.35 9.80
C VAL A 104 7.30 5.84 9.57
N GLY A 105 6.27 5.20 10.13
CA GLY A 105 6.06 3.76 10.00
C GLY A 105 4.70 3.31 10.51
N LEU A 106 4.42 2.01 10.40
CA LEU A 106 3.14 1.42 10.79
C LEU A 106 2.76 1.74 12.25
N ALA A 107 3.74 1.72 13.16
CA ALA A 107 3.54 1.98 14.58
C ALA A 107 3.09 3.42 14.84
N ALA A 108 3.80 4.39 14.25
CA ALA A 108 3.55 5.81 14.45
C ALA A 108 2.18 6.21 13.88
N ILE A 109 1.85 5.74 12.67
CA ILE A 109 0.53 6.03 12.08
C ILE A 109 -0.59 5.38 12.91
N ALA A 110 -0.41 4.15 13.38
CA ALA A 110 -1.40 3.48 14.22
C ALA A 110 -1.66 4.21 15.55
N ALA A 111 -0.62 4.82 16.14
CA ALA A 111 -0.73 5.55 17.40
C ALA A 111 -1.61 6.80 17.30
N ILE A 112 -1.78 7.37 16.09
CA ILE A 112 -2.68 8.51 15.83
C ILE A 112 -4.15 8.10 15.94
N LYS A 113 -4.46 6.80 15.75
CA LYS A 113 -5.83 6.24 15.83
C LYS A 113 -6.82 6.88 14.86
N LEU A 114 -6.38 7.20 13.63
CA LEU A 114 -7.25 7.74 12.59
C LEU A 114 -8.48 6.83 12.37
N PRO A 115 -9.70 7.39 12.27
CA PRO A 115 -10.90 6.59 12.02
C PRO A 115 -10.79 5.89 10.67
N GLU A 116 -11.42 4.73 10.52
CA GLU A 116 -11.40 3.92 9.29
C GLU A 116 -10.03 3.37 8.84
N PHE A 117 -8.92 3.79 9.46
CA PHE A 117 -7.59 3.25 9.22
C PHE A 117 -7.27 2.13 10.22
N SER A 118 -7.85 0.96 10.00
CA SER A 118 -7.56 -0.23 10.83
C SER A 118 -6.66 -1.23 10.12
N GLY A 119 -5.68 -1.74 10.87
CA GLY A 119 -4.78 -2.80 10.42
C GLY A 119 -3.69 -2.35 9.45
N VAL A 120 -2.80 -3.29 9.11
CA VAL A 120 -1.63 -3.04 8.27
C VAL A 120 -2.02 -2.65 6.84
N SER A 121 -3.08 -3.22 6.28
CA SER A 121 -3.43 -3.03 4.87
C SER A 121 -3.85 -1.61 4.51
N PHE A 122 -4.41 -0.83 5.43
CA PHE A 122 -4.72 0.59 5.19
C PHE A 122 -3.57 1.50 5.59
N VAL A 123 -2.89 1.21 6.70
CA VAL A 123 -1.75 2.02 7.14
C VAL A 123 -0.57 1.93 6.16
N SER A 124 -0.31 0.76 5.58
CA SER A 124 0.71 0.59 4.53
C SER A 124 0.37 1.35 3.24
N LYS A 125 -0.92 1.58 2.92
CA LYS A 125 -1.30 2.42 1.77
C LYS A 125 -0.90 3.88 1.99
N ILE A 126 -1.06 4.41 3.21
CA ILE A 126 -0.57 5.76 3.53
C ILE A 126 0.94 5.83 3.27
N LEU A 127 1.71 4.86 3.77
CA LEU A 127 3.16 4.81 3.57
C LEU A 127 3.54 4.73 2.07
N ALA A 128 2.86 3.88 1.30
CA ALA A 128 3.09 3.75 -0.13
C ALA A 128 2.77 5.04 -0.91
N PHE A 129 1.77 5.82 -0.49
CA PHE A 129 1.51 7.14 -1.09
C PHE A 129 2.51 8.21 -0.65
N LEU A 130 3.04 8.13 0.58
CA LEU A 130 4.06 9.05 1.07
C LEU A 130 5.40 8.85 0.35
N ASP A 131 5.83 7.60 0.18
CA ASP A 131 7.06 7.25 -0.53
C ASP A 131 6.91 5.88 -1.22
N PRO A 132 6.46 5.85 -2.50
CA PRO A 132 6.26 4.62 -3.26
C PRO A 132 7.56 3.90 -3.61
N VAL A 133 8.70 4.59 -3.51
CA VAL A 133 10.03 4.01 -3.76
C VAL A 133 10.39 3.07 -2.61
N LYS A 134 10.19 3.52 -1.36
CA LYS A 134 10.59 2.79 -0.15
C LYS A 134 9.51 1.88 0.43
N TYR A 135 8.23 2.20 0.23
CA TYR A 135 7.12 1.46 0.83
C TYR A 135 6.22 0.85 -0.24
N CYS A 136 5.58 -0.25 0.14
CA CYS A 136 4.59 -0.95 -0.65
C CYS A 136 3.38 -1.29 0.22
N VAL A 137 2.30 -1.80 -0.39
CA VAL A 137 1.12 -2.20 0.37
C VAL A 137 1.28 -3.62 0.91
N LEU A 138 0.78 -3.89 2.11
CA LEU A 138 0.60 -5.26 2.60
C LEU A 138 -0.88 -5.57 2.75
N ASP A 139 -1.48 -5.99 1.64
CA ASP A 139 -2.85 -6.48 1.60
C ASP A 139 -2.91 -7.97 1.99
N ARG A 140 -4.02 -8.40 2.58
CA ARG A 140 -4.23 -9.80 2.94
C ARG A 140 -4.11 -10.73 1.74
N GLN A 141 -4.48 -10.28 0.55
CA GLN A 141 -4.37 -11.11 -0.66
C GLN A 141 -2.92 -11.51 -0.97
N LEU A 142 -1.93 -10.68 -0.60
CA LEU A 142 -0.51 -11.00 -0.77
C LEU A 142 -0.05 -12.11 0.18
N VAL A 143 -0.72 -12.32 1.32
CA VAL A 143 -0.38 -13.44 2.22
C VAL A 143 -0.58 -14.80 1.52
N LYS A 144 -1.36 -14.85 0.42
CA LYS A 144 -1.48 -16.06 -0.42
C LYS A 144 -0.17 -16.48 -1.09
N LEU A 145 0.82 -15.59 -1.21
CA LEU A 145 2.14 -15.91 -1.75
C LEU A 145 2.95 -16.83 -0.80
N ALA A 146 2.61 -16.85 0.49
CA ALA A 146 3.31 -17.66 1.47
C ALA A 146 2.91 -19.15 1.37
N THR A 147 3.67 -19.94 0.61
CA THR A 147 3.56 -21.41 0.57
C THR A 147 4.28 -22.04 1.76
N ARG A 148 3.70 -23.06 2.40
CA ARG A 148 4.36 -23.77 3.51
C ARG A 148 5.09 -25.02 3.00
N PRO A 149 6.31 -25.33 3.49
CA PRO A 149 7.12 -24.53 4.43
C PRO A 149 7.79 -23.31 3.77
N GLY A 150 8.07 -22.26 4.54
CA GLY A 150 8.84 -21.10 4.07
C GLY A 150 9.16 -20.11 5.19
N ASN A 151 10.15 -19.25 4.97
CA ASN A 151 10.75 -18.39 6.00
C ASN A 151 10.81 -16.89 5.61
N ARG A 152 10.23 -16.52 4.46
CA ARG A 152 10.20 -15.14 3.95
C ARG A 152 9.24 -14.26 4.74
N ALA A 153 9.25 -12.96 4.47
CA ALA A 153 8.45 -11.96 5.14
C ALA A 153 6.96 -12.36 5.26
N LEU A 154 6.35 -12.76 4.15
CA LEU A 154 4.91 -13.05 4.11
C LEU A 154 4.52 -14.32 4.89
N HIS A 155 5.44 -15.27 5.10
CA HIS A 155 5.22 -16.45 5.94
C HIS A 155 5.10 -16.11 7.42
N ARG A 156 5.64 -14.96 7.83
CA ARG A 156 5.64 -14.50 9.21
C ARG A 156 4.42 -13.64 9.54
N VAL A 157 3.63 -13.23 8.54
CA VAL A 157 2.41 -12.45 8.73
C VAL A 157 1.36 -13.27 9.46
N SER A 158 0.87 -12.74 10.58
CA SER A 158 -0.26 -13.31 11.32
C SER A 158 -1.54 -12.53 11.01
N ALA A 159 -2.41 -13.13 10.19
CA ALA A 159 -3.75 -12.61 9.94
C ALA A 159 -4.72 -13.14 11.01
N ALA A 160 -5.43 -12.25 11.69
CA ALA A 160 -6.41 -12.60 12.72
C ALA A 160 -7.82 -12.13 12.30
N GLY A 161 -8.73 -13.07 12.10
CA GLY A 161 -10.08 -12.76 11.62
C GLY A 161 -10.05 -12.21 10.19
N THR A 162 -10.59 -11.02 9.97
CA THR A 162 -10.67 -10.35 8.65
C THR A 162 -9.51 -9.40 8.35
N GLN A 163 -8.60 -9.15 9.31
CA GLN A 163 -7.59 -8.10 9.21
C GLN A 163 -6.18 -8.57 9.63
N ILE A 164 -5.15 -7.90 9.08
CA ILE A 164 -3.77 -8.00 9.58
C ILE A 164 -3.61 -6.92 10.65
N ARG A 165 -3.59 -7.31 11.93
CA ARG A 165 -3.46 -6.37 13.05
C ARG A 165 -2.05 -5.77 13.09
N ILE A 166 -1.92 -4.53 13.55
CA ILE A 166 -0.62 -3.88 13.74
C ILE A 166 -0.05 -4.36 15.08
N THR A 167 0.76 -5.42 15.02
CA THR A 167 1.50 -6.00 16.16
C THR A 167 3.00 -5.90 15.89
N ALA A 168 3.86 -6.04 16.90
CA ALA A 168 5.32 -6.03 16.68
C ALA A 168 5.75 -7.03 15.59
N LYS A 169 5.21 -8.26 15.64
CA LYS A 169 5.45 -9.31 14.64
C LYS A 169 5.03 -8.89 13.22
N ASN A 170 3.82 -8.35 13.06
CA ASN A 170 3.34 -7.96 11.73
C ASN A 170 4.03 -6.69 11.20
N ARG A 171 4.54 -5.83 12.09
CA ARG A 171 5.39 -4.69 11.68
C ARG A 171 6.71 -5.18 11.10
N GLN A 172 7.40 -6.08 11.81
CA GLN A 172 8.62 -6.69 11.30
C GLN A 172 8.39 -7.39 9.95
N ALA A 173 7.32 -8.20 9.84
CA ALA A 173 6.99 -8.86 8.58
C ALA A 173 6.69 -7.87 7.44
N TYR A 174 6.12 -6.71 7.74
CA TYR A 174 5.92 -5.65 6.76
C TYR A 174 7.24 -4.99 6.34
N ASP A 175 8.13 -4.72 7.30
CA ASP A 175 9.44 -4.13 7.02
C ASP A 175 10.30 -5.07 6.16
N GLU A 176 10.29 -6.37 6.47
CA GLU A 176 10.93 -7.40 5.64
C GLU A 176 10.27 -7.48 4.25
N TRP A 177 8.94 -7.35 4.15
CA TRP A 177 8.24 -7.41 2.86
C TRP A 177 8.63 -6.26 1.92
N ARG A 178 8.70 -5.02 2.41
CA ARG A 178 9.14 -3.88 1.57
C ARG A 178 10.61 -4.03 1.13
N GLU A 179 11.46 -4.59 1.99
CA GLU A 179 12.87 -4.87 1.68
C GLU A 179 12.98 -5.96 0.62
N GLU A 180 12.19 -7.02 0.71
CA GLU A 180 12.11 -8.06 -0.33
C GLU A 180 11.66 -7.47 -1.66
N CYS A 181 10.61 -6.62 -1.69
CA CYS A 181 10.19 -5.93 -2.91
C CYS A 181 11.32 -5.08 -3.52
N ALA A 182 12.04 -4.31 -2.70
CA ALA A 182 13.18 -3.51 -3.17
C ALA A 182 14.33 -4.38 -3.70
N SER A 183 14.62 -5.50 -3.03
CA SER A 183 15.63 -6.47 -3.46
C SER A 183 15.28 -7.09 -4.81
N ILE A 184 14.02 -7.50 -5.00
CA ILE A 184 13.53 -8.06 -6.27
C ILE A 184 13.70 -7.05 -7.41
N SER A 185 13.34 -5.78 -7.17
CA SER A 185 13.55 -4.73 -8.17
C SER A 185 15.03 -4.57 -8.53
N THR A 186 15.90 -4.51 -7.53
CA THR A 186 17.34 -4.33 -7.73
C THR A 186 17.95 -5.49 -8.50
N GLN A 187 17.66 -6.72 -8.08
CA GLN A 187 18.27 -7.93 -8.60
C GLN A 187 17.81 -8.29 -10.00
N TYR A 188 16.52 -8.15 -10.31
CA TYR A 188 15.94 -8.65 -11.56
C TYR A 188 15.60 -7.55 -12.57
N PHE A 189 15.56 -6.30 -12.12
CA PHE A 189 15.17 -5.16 -12.96
C PHE A 189 16.12 -3.96 -12.86
N ASN A 190 17.31 -4.13 -12.28
CA ASN A 190 18.30 -3.08 -12.10
C ASN A 190 17.74 -1.83 -11.41
N GLY A 191 16.80 -2.01 -10.48
CA GLY A 191 16.17 -0.91 -9.74
C GLY A 191 15.18 -0.08 -10.56
N ARG A 192 14.80 -0.52 -11.77
CA ARG A 192 13.84 0.19 -12.64
C ARG A 192 12.46 0.37 -11.99
N TYR A 193 12.04 -0.61 -11.18
CA TYR A 193 10.75 -0.61 -10.52
C TYR A 193 10.86 -0.15 -9.07
N ARG A 194 9.83 0.52 -8.55
CA ARG A 194 9.78 0.90 -7.14
C ARG A 194 9.30 -0.28 -6.29
N ALA A 195 9.47 -0.24 -4.97
CA ALA A 195 8.96 -1.30 -4.10
C ALA A 195 7.44 -1.51 -4.29
N VAL A 196 6.68 -0.41 -4.43
CA VAL A 196 5.24 -0.50 -4.71
C VAL A 196 4.93 -1.15 -6.06
N ASP A 197 5.78 -0.98 -7.08
CA ASP A 197 5.51 -1.53 -8.40
C ASP A 197 5.70 -3.06 -8.40
N ILE A 198 6.72 -3.57 -7.70
CA ILE A 198 6.91 -5.02 -7.48
C ILE A 198 5.71 -5.63 -6.75
N GLU A 199 5.27 -4.99 -5.67
CA GLU A 199 4.08 -5.43 -4.93
C GLU A 199 2.83 -5.48 -5.81
N ARG A 200 2.61 -4.44 -6.63
CA ARG A 200 1.51 -4.38 -7.58
C ARG A 200 1.55 -5.48 -8.62
N GLY A 201 2.74 -5.88 -9.07
CA GLY A 201 2.92 -7.04 -9.94
C GLY A 201 2.42 -8.33 -9.29
N PHE A 202 2.86 -8.60 -8.06
CA PHE A 202 2.37 -9.76 -7.32
C PHE A 202 0.86 -9.69 -7.05
N PHE A 203 0.36 -8.51 -6.66
CA PHE A 203 -1.06 -8.29 -6.42
C PHE A 203 -1.89 -8.55 -7.69
N GLN A 204 -1.40 -8.09 -8.85
CA GLN A 204 -2.04 -8.30 -10.15
C GLN A 204 -2.11 -9.80 -10.50
N LEU A 205 -1.04 -10.57 -10.27
CA LEU A 205 -1.05 -12.01 -10.48
C LEU A 205 -2.10 -12.70 -9.60
N VAL A 206 -2.19 -12.30 -8.33
CA VAL A 206 -3.20 -12.83 -7.40
C VAL A 206 -4.62 -12.46 -7.84
N GLN A 207 -4.86 -11.22 -8.25
CA GLN A 207 -6.18 -10.78 -8.75
C GLN A 207 -6.58 -11.48 -10.05
N ALA A 208 -5.62 -11.78 -10.92
CA ALA A 208 -5.84 -12.54 -12.16
C ALA A 208 -5.99 -14.06 -11.94
N GLY A 209 -6.03 -14.54 -10.69
CA GLY A 209 -6.15 -15.96 -10.38
C GLY A 209 -4.88 -16.78 -10.60
N ARG A 210 -3.75 -16.15 -10.96
CA ARG A 210 -2.44 -16.80 -11.20
C ARG A 210 -1.64 -16.97 -9.90
N VAL A 211 -2.30 -17.44 -8.84
CA VAL A 211 -1.71 -17.53 -7.49
C VAL A 211 -0.50 -18.47 -7.46
N THR A 212 -0.57 -19.63 -8.12
CA THR A 212 0.54 -20.59 -8.18
C THR A 212 1.79 -19.97 -8.81
N LEU A 213 1.65 -19.29 -9.94
CA LEU A 213 2.76 -18.57 -10.55
C LEU A 213 3.32 -17.49 -9.61
N ALA A 214 2.44 -16.71 -8.97
CA ALA A 214 2.88 -15.68 -8.03
C ALA A 214 3.68 -16.27 -6.86
N GLN A 215 3.29 -17.44 -6.35
CA GLN A 215 4.02 -18.19 -5.32
C GLN A 215 5.38 -18.69 -5.84
N GLU A 216 5.42 -19.27 -7.04
CA GLU A 216 6.67 -19.74 -7.65
C GLU A 216 7.67 -18.59 -7.84
N LEU A 217 7.20 -17.46 -8.36
CA LEU A 217 8.00 -16.24 -8.49
C LEU A 217 8.49 -15.76 -7.12
N TYR A 218 7.61 -15.65 -6.12
CA TYR A 218 7.98 -15.16 -4.80
C TYR A 218 8.98 -16.08 -4.07
N VAL A 219 8.85 -17.40 -4.21
CA VAL A 219 9.78 -18.36 -3.60
C VAL A 219 11.14 -18.33 -4.29
N ALA A 220 11.16 -18.12 -5.62
CA ALA A 220 12.38 -18.07 -6.39
C ALA A 220 13.16 -16.75 -6.21
N ALA A 221 12.45 -15.62 -6.20
CA ALA A 221 13.05 -14.28 -6.27
C ALA A 221 14.02 -13.95 -5.13
#